data_AF-A0A0Q7J813-F1
#
_entry.id   AF-A0A0Q7J813-F1
#
_cell.length_a   1.000
_cell.length_b   1.000
_cell.length_c   1.000
_cell.angle_alpha   90.00
_cell.angle_beta   90.00
_cell.angle_gamma   90.00
#
_symmetry.space_group_name_H-M   'P 1'
#
loop_
_entity.id
_entity.type
_entity.pdbx_description
1 polymer ?
#
loop_
_entity_poly.entity_id
_entity_poly.type
_entity_poly.pdbx_seq_one_letter_code
_entity_poly.pdbx_strand_id
1 'polypeptide(L)'
;MRRKFSPIEVAIAILIAIGLLVSLRTLFIPILVLGIIFLLYKFPPSRWKKNSTGRGPKGKRKNAKFRVINGSKDSDSDDLPKYH
;
A
#
# COMPACT_ATOMS: atom_id res chain seq x y z
N MET A 1 -4.67 32.65 -51.33
CA MET A 1 -3.70 33.69 -50.91
C MET A 1 -2.81 33.11 -49.81
N ARG A 2 -1.49 32.96 -50.03
CA ARG A 2 -0.57 32.46 -49.00
C ARG A 2 -0.14 33.63 -48.12
N ARG A 3 -0.63 33.68 -46.89
CA ARG A 3 -0.22 34.70 -45.91
C ARG A 3 1.21 34.39 -45.49
N LYS A 4 2.11 35.37 -45.61
CA LYS A 4 3.50 35.26 -45.14
C LYS A 4 3.55 35.83 -43.73
N PHE A 5 3.90 35.00 -42.75
CA PHE A 5 4.06 35.46 -41.37
C PHE A 5 5.31 36.32 -41.25
N SER A 6 5.16 37.46 -40.58
CA SER A 6 6.30 38.32 -40.27
C SER A 6 7.14 37.68 -39.16
N PRO A 7 8.48 37.84 -39.16
CA PRO A 7 9.33 37.39 -38.05
C PRO A 7 8.86 37.88 -36.68
N ILE A 8 8.27 39.08 -36.62
CA ILE A 8 7.73 39.69 -35.39
C ILE A 8 6.48 38.93 -34.91
N GLU A 9 5.57 38.57 -35.83
CA GLU A 9 4.38 37.79 -35.48
C GLU A 9 4.76 36.42 -34.92
N VAL A 10 5.76 35.77 -35.52
CA VAL A 10 6.28 34.48 -35.05
C VAL A 10 6.89 34.64 -33.65
N ALA A 11 7.69 35.69 -33.42
CA ALA A 11 8.30 35.94 -32.12
C ALA A 11 7.24 36.15 -31.02
N ILE A 12 6.19 36.94 -31.30
CA ILE A 12 5.09 37.20 -30.37
C ILE A 12 4.30 35.90 -30.09
N ALA A 13 4.00 35.12 -31.13
CA ALA A 13 3.29 33.85 -30.97
C ALA A 13 4.07 32.86 -30.10
N ILE A 14 5.39 32.78 -30.26
CA ILE A 14 6.27 31.94 -29.43
C ILE A 14 6.25 32.42 -27.98
N LEU A 15 6.37 33.73 -27.74
CA LEU A 15 6.33 34.29 -26.38
C LEU A 15 5.01 33.99 -25.67
N ILE A 16 3.88 34.15 -26.37
CA ILE A 16 2.56 33.82 -25.84
C ILE A 16 2.46 32.32 -25.54
N ALA A 17 2.92 31.46 -26.45
CA ALA A 17 2.89 30.01 -26.26
C ALA A 17 3.69 29.59 -25.03
N ILE A 18 4.90 30.15 -24.84
CA ILE A 18 5.74 29.88 -23.67
C ILE A 18 5.07 30.40 -22.39
N GLY A 19 4.54 31.63 -22.40
CA GLY A 19 3.83 32.21 -21.27
C GLY A 19 2.63 31.37 -20.82
N LEU A 20 1.85 30.86 -21.77
CA LEU A 20 0.74 29.94 -21.50
C LEU A 20 1.24 28.60 -20.94
N LEU A 21 2.30 28.02 -21.52
CA LEU A 21 2.90 26.78 -21.02
C LEU A 21 3.39 26.90 -19.58
N VAL A 22 4.01 28.03 -19.23
CA VAL A 22 4.47 28.31 -17.86
C VAL A 22 3.29 28.53 -16.92
N SER A 23 2.28 29.29 -17.35
CA SER A 23 1.07 29.53 -16.55
C SER A 23 0.32 28.23 -16.24
N LEU A 24 0.18 27.35 -17.25
CA LEU A 24 -0.47 26.05 -17.13
C LEU A 24 0.27 25.07 -16.20
N ARG A 25 1.56 25.29 -15.87
CA ARG A 25 2.29 24.46 -14.90
C ARG A 25 1.60 24.42 -13.54
N THR A 26 1.01 25.55 -13.12
CA THR A 26 0.28 25.63 -11.84
C THR A 26 -0.99 24.78 -11.83
N LEU A 27 -1.64 24.59 -12.98
CA LEU A 27 -2.77 23.67 -13.16
C LEU A 27 -2.31 22.22 -13.41
N PHE A 28 -1.12 22.04 -14.00
CA PHE A 28 -0.58 20.72 -14.31
C PHE A 28 -0.18 19.95 -13.06
N ILE A 29 0.43 20.61 -12.06
CA ILE A 29 0.83 19.99 -10.79
C ILE A 29 -0.37 19.33 -10.08
N PRO A 30 -1.50 20.00 -9.79
CA PRO A 30 -2.63 19.37 -9.10
C PRO A 30 -3.26 18.24 -9.92
N ILE A 31 -3.38 18.39 -11.24
CA ILE A 31 -3.87 17.32 -12.14
C ILE A 31 -2.94 16.10 -12.09
N LEU A 32 -1.63 16.32 -12.16
CA LEU A 32 -0.62 15.26 -12.10
C LEU A 32 -0.66 14.55 -10.75
N VAL A 33 -0.74 15.31 -9.65
CA VAL A 33 -0.86 14.75 -8.29
C VAL A 33 -2.11 13.88 -8.16
N LEU A 34 -3.27 14.39 -8.61
CA LEU A 34 -4.53 13.63 -8.59
C LEU A 34 -4.42 12.38 -9.47
N GLY A 35 -3.81 12.48 -10.64
CA GLY A 35 -3.53 11.35 -11.53
C GLY A 35 -2.62 10.30 -10.91
N ILE A 36 -1.54 10.70 -10.22
CA ILE A 36 -0.64 9.78 -9.51
C ILE A 36 -1.37 9.10 -8.34
N ILE A 37 -2.15 9.86 -7.55
CA ILE A 37 -2.96 9.30 -6.46
C ILE A 37 -3.95 8.28 -7.02
N PHE A 38 -4.67 8.62 -8.09
CA PHE A 38 -5.62 7.72 -8.74
C PHE A 38 -4.93 6.47 -9.30
N LEU A 39 -3.76 6.63 -9.93
CA LEU A 39 -2.98 5.52 -10.46
C LEU A 39 -2.56 4.57 -9.34
N LEU A 40 -2.04 5.09 -8.22
CA LEU A 40 -1.64 4.28 -7.07
C LEU A 40 -2.84 3.70 -6.32
N TYR A 41 -4.00 4.38 -6.31
CA TYR A 41 -5.24 3.82 -5.78
C TYR A 41 -5.73 2.65 -6.63
N LYS A 42 -5.74 2.82 -7.97
CA LYS A 42 -6.21 1.80 -8.92
C LYS A 42 -5.26 0.62 -9.02
N PHE A 43 -3.96 0.90 -8.97
CA PHE A 43 -2.88 -0.06 -9.06
C PHE A 43 -1.98 0.11 -7.84
N PRO A 44 -2.43 -0.37 -6.66
CA PRO A 44 -1.64 -0.27 -5.44
C PRO A 44 -0.29 -0.96 -5.68
N PRO A 45 0.83 -0.27 -5.36
CA PRO A 45 2.14 -0.82 -5.62
C PRO A 45 2.31 -2.13 -4.84
N SER A 46 2.78 -3.17 -5.54
CA SER A 46 2.96 -4.52 -4.99
C SER A 46 3.76 -4.54 -3.69
N ARG A 47 4.66 -3.57 -3.47
CA ARG A 47 5.46 -3.42 -2.24
C ARG A 47 4.64 -3.06 -0.99
N TRP A 48 3.40 -2.60 -1.15
CA TRP A 48 2.47 -2.31 -0.06
C TRP A 48 1.51 -3.45 0.22
N LYS A 49 1.49 -4.50 -0.61
CA LYS A 49 0.98 -5.79 -0.13
C LYS A 49 1.92 -6.23 0.97
N LYS A 50 1.56 -5.96 2.23
CA LYS A 50 2.12 -6.70 3.36
C LYS A 50 1.98 -8.17 2.97
N ASN A 51 3.10 -8.84 2.71
CA ASN A 51 3.13 -10.29 2.76
C ASN A 51 2.49 -10.61 4.10
N SER A 52 1.27 -11.14 4.07
CA SER A 52 0.62 -11.60 5.27
C SER A 52 1.48 -12.76 5.76
N THR A 53 2.49 -12.44 6.55
CA THR A 53 3.16 -13.35 7.49
C THR A 53 2.17 -13.81 8.59
N GLY A 54 0.87 -13.51 8.42
CA GLY A 54 -0.28 -14.13 9.05
C GLY A 54 -0.44 -15.61 8.67
N ARG A 55 0.57 -16.39 9.00
CA ARG A 55 0.58 -17.79 9.44
C ARG A 55 2.06 -18.13 9.50
N GLY A 56 2.71 -17.75 10.60
CA GLY A 56 3.80 -18.58 11.12
C GLY A 56 3.34 -20.04 11.03
N PRO A 57 4.24 -20.98 10.68
CA PRO A 57 3.87 -22.33 10.27
C PRO A 57 2.82 -22.81 11.26
N LYS A 58 1.58 -23.10 10.78
CA LYS A 58 0.53 -23.71 11.61
C LYS A 58 1.26 -24.82 12.34
N GLY A 59 1.59 -24.60 13.62
CA GLY A 59 2.49 -25.49 14.34
C GLY A 59 1.88 -26.85 14.16
N LYS A 60 2.62 -27.80 13.54
CA LYS A 60 2.12 -29.14 13.25
C LYS A 60 1.42 -29.61 14.51
N ARG A 61 0.09 -29.58 14.52
CA ARG A 61 -0.68 -30.03 15.67
C ARG A 61 -0.36 -31.50 15.74
N LYS A 62 0.49 -31.88 16.69
CA LYS A 62 0.81 -33.28 16.92
C LYS A 62 -0.54 -33.95 17.16
N ASN A 63 -0.87 -34.97 16.36
CA ASN A 63 -2.09 -35.73 16.54
C ASN A 63 -1.93 -36.52 17.85
N ALA A 64 -2.27 -35.87 18.96
CA ALA A 64 -2.20 -36.47 20.28
C ALA A 64 -3.47 -37.29 20.47
N LYS A 65 -3.32 -38.61 20.58
CA LYS A 65 -4.42 -39.50 20.93
C LYS A 65 -4.91 -39.13 22.33
N PHE A 66 -6.22 -38.93 22.46
CA PHE A 66 -6.85 -38.77 23.76
C PHE A 66 -6.53 -39.99 24.63
N ARG A 67 -5.89 -39.76 25.78
CA ARG A 67 -5.63 -40.78 26.79
C ARG A 67 -6.46 -40.39 28.01
N VAL A 68 -7.25 -41.33 28.51
CA VAL A 68 -7.97 -41.15 29.77
C VAL A 68 -6.92 -41.07 30.87
N ILE A 69 -6.82 -39.89 31.49
CA ILE A 69 -6.01 -39.70 32.69
C ILE A 69 -6.88 -40.20 33.83
N ASN A 70 -6.44 -41.27 34.51
CA ASN A 70 -7.11 -41.71 35.73
C ASN A 70 -6.96 -40.58 36.75
N GLY A 71 -8.08 -40.07 37.26
CA GLY A 71 -8.06 -39.01 38.25
C GLY A 71 -7.34 -39.48 39.51
N SER A 72 -6.39 -38.68 39.98
CA SER A 72 -5.67 -38.82 41.25
C SER A 72 -6.58 -38.47 42.44
N LYS A 73 -7.85 -38.88 42.41
CA LYS A 73 -8.89 -38.45 43.37
C LYS A 73 -8.53 -38.86 44.81
N ASP A 74 -7.71 -39.89 44.96
CA ASP A 74 -7.24 -40.43 46.23
C ASP A 74 -5.70 -40.43 46.35
N SER A 75 -4.97 -39.73 45.47
CA SER A 75 -3.52 -39.54 45.63
C SER A 75 -3.24 -38.53 46.74
N ASP A 76 -2.25 -38.83 47.57
CA ASP A 76 -1.83 -38.02 48.71
C ASP A 76 -1.79 -36.51 48.41
N SER A 77 -2.10 -35.72 49.44
CA SER A 77 -2.20 -34.24 49.42
C SER A 77 -0.93 -33.51 48.94
N ASP A 78 0.15 -34.23 48.70
CA ASP A 78 1.44 -33.73 48.23
C ASP A 78 1.48 -33.45 46.72
N ASP A 79 0.53 -33.99 45.94
CA ASP A 79 0.43 -33.78 44.48
C ASP A 79 -0.41 -32.56 44.08
N LEU A 80 -0.98 -31.82 45.05
CA LEU A 80 -1.75 -30.62 44.75
C LEU A 80 -0.84 -29.42 44.49
N PRO A 81 -1.08 -28.63 43.42
CA PRO A 81 -0.32 -27.43 43.16
C PRO A 81 -0.47 -26.45 44.31
N LYS A 82 0.66 -25.98 44.84
CA LYS A 82 0.69 -25.00 45.93
C LYS A 82 0.06 -23.69 45.45
N TYR A 83 -1.09 -23.35 46.03
CA TYR A 83 -1.70 -22.04 45.80
C TYR A 83 -0.77 -20.97 46.40
N HIS A 84 -0.38 -20.02 45.56
CA HIS A 84 0.33 -18.80 45.95
C HIS A 84 -0.66 -17.65 46.05
#